data_AF-A0A916RDJ0-F1
#
_entry.id   AF-A0A916RDJ0-F1
#
_cell.length_a   1.000
_cell.length_b   1.000
_cell.length_c   1.000
_cell.angle_alpha   90.00
_cell.angle_beta   90.00
_cell.angle_gamma   90.00
#
_symmetry.space_group_name_H-M   'P 1'
#
loop_
_entity.id
_entity.type
_entity.pdbx_description
1 polymer ?
#
loop_
_entity_poly.entity_id
_entity_poly.type
_entity_poly.pdbx_seq_one_letter_code
_entity_poly.pdbx_strand_id
1 'polypeptide(L)'
;MASVPSDRTIVLHLLRGAVPERADDLSRLWREHGHEVEIAPSAHGSTMNATSKRIKFDTKTIDFFWLLGFSAWRAIEVYAPALTLATATGITLEAALNIDNERGQFEQDYKHRISSAKSLLNAAATFEIEWPEDIPQPTADRESLSNGQDKAVFDLVALALAFALLHEFKHVQARAVEAAEQTPEDDRQAAAEEEMACDTWARNFMTTGIDAYAQSHDHTYGQVEQKRAMGIALAAVIIHAMTPLHAHWGSDDYPPIGDRLEAMIGGYNLPDASAFWVFTACLLIALMRQDGRRLDYTGSSFREFVMTLLAELR
;
A
#
# COMPACT_ATOMS: atom_id res chain seq x y z
N MET A 1 -29.44 -13.25 18.09
CA MET A 1 -28.78 -11.96 17.88
C MET A 1 -27.31 -12.26 17.63
N ALA A 2 -26.80 -12.03 16.42
CA ALA A 2 -25.36 -12.14 16.19
C ALA A 2 -24.69 -10.97 16.93
N SER A 3 -23.73 -11.27 17.80
CA SER A 3 -22.95 -10.23 18.49
C SER A 3 -22.15 -9.44 17.47
N VAL A 4 -22.21 -8.11 17.54
CA VAL A 4 -21.35 -7.23 16.73
C VAL A 4 -19.88 -7.60 17.06
N PRO A 5 -19.05 -7.95 16.06
CA PRO A 5 -17.64 -8.25 16.30
C PRO A 5 -16.93 -7.06 16.94
N SER A 6 -16.01 -7.31 17.86
CA SER A 6 -15.16 -6.24 18.40
C SER A 6 -14.20 -5.70 17.33
N ASP A 7 -13.71 -4.47 17.48
CA ASP A 7 -12.73 -3.87 16.56
C ASP A 7 -11.46 -4.74 16.41
N ARG A 8 -11.01 -5.31 17.53
CA ARG A 8 -9.94 -6.30 17.56
C ARG A 8 -10.24 -7.51 16.68
N THR A 9 -11.47 -8.01 16.73
CA THR A 9 -11.91 -9.14 15.91
C THR A 9 -11.89 -8.79 14.42
N ILE A 10 -12.31 -7.58 14.06
CA ILE A 10 -12.33 -7.10 12.68
C ILE A 10 -10.90 -7.01 12.13
N VAL A 11 -9.99 -6.35 12.85
CA VAL A 11 -8.57 -6.25 12.47
C VAL A 11 -7.94 -7.63 12.32
N LEU A 12 -8.16 -8.52 13.29
CA LEU A 12 -7.58 -9.87 13.23
C LEU A 12 -8.15 -10.68 12.06
N HIS A 13 -9.43 -10.53 11.72
CA HIS A 13 -10.00 -11.18 10.54
C HIS A 13 -9.40 -10.67 9.24
N LEU A 14 -9.20 -9.35 9.09
CA LEU A 14 -8.53 -8.76 7.94
C LEU A 14 -7.11 -9.33 7.78
N LEU A 15 -6.31 -9.29 8.86
CA LEU A 15 -4.94 -9.79 8.83
C LEU A 15 -4.87 -11.30 8.53
N ARG A 16 -5.74 -12.10 9.15
CA ARG A 16 -5.82 -13.55 8.86
C ARG A 16 -6.28 -13.84 7.42
N GLY A 17 -7.12 -12.99 6.85
CA GLY A 17 -7.55 -13.10 5.45
C GLY A 17 -6.43 -12.75 4.45
N ALA A 18 -5.52 -11.84 4.82
CA ALA A 18 -4.38 -11.46 3.99
C ALA A 18 -3.28 -12.53 3.94
N VAL A 19 -3.07 -13.24 5.06
CA VAL A 19 -2.04 -14.28 5.23
C VAL A 19 -2.61 -15.56 5.87
N PRO A 20 -3.55 -16.25 5.20
CA PRO A 20 -4.29 -17.38 5.78
C PRO A 20 -3.39 -18.53 6.24
N GLU A 21 -2.33 -18.84 5.51
CA GLU A 21 -1.32 -19.85 5.87
C GLU A 21 -0.51 -19.50 7.13
N ARG A 22 -0.57 -18.24 7.57
CA ARG A 22 0.07 -17.76 8.80
C ARG A 22 -0.95 -17.26 9.82
N ALA A 23 -2.22 -17.60 9.66
CA ALA A 23 -3.29 -17.15 10.54
C ALA A 23 -3.10 -17.60 12.00
N ASP A 24 -2.59 -18.82 12.22
CA ASP A 24 -2.34 -19.35 13.57
C ASP A 24 -1.13 -18.71 14.23
N ASP A 25 -0.04 -18.54 13.46
CA ASP A 25 1.15 -17.78 13.89
C ASP A 25 0.78 -16.35 14.27
N LEU A 26 0.02 -15.66 13.42
CA LEU A 26 -0.46 -14.31 13.68
C LEU A 26 -1.33 -14.28 14.93
N SER A 27 -2.25 -15.22 15.10
CA SER A 27 -3.10 -15.30 16.29
C SER A 27 -2.29 -15.56 17.57
N ARG A 28 -1.21 -16.33 17.47
CA ARG A 28 -0.28 -16.56 18.58
C ARG A 28 0.50 -15.28 18.91
N LEU A 29 1.13 -14.64 17.92
CA LEU A 29 1.85 -13.38 18.09
C LEU A 29 0.94 -12.28 18.65
N TRP A 30 -0.31 -12.22 18.17
CA TRP A 30 -1.30 -11.27 18.67
C TRP A 30 -1.68 -11.57 20.13
N ARG A 31 -1.67 -12.83 20.60
CA ARG A 31 -1.86 -13.11 22.03
C ARG A 31 -0.65 -12.72 22.87
N GLU A 32 0.56 -12.89 22.32
CA GLU A 32 1.83 -12.57 22.99
C GLU A 32 2.05 -11.06 23.11
N HIS A 33 1.73 -10.29 22.06
CA HIS A 33 2.05 -8.86 21.95
C HIS A 33 0.85 -7.97 21.55
N GLY A 34 -0.18 -8.54 20.94
CA GLY A 34 -1.32 -7.83 20.38
C GLY A 34 -2.30 -7.36 21.44
N HIS A 35 -2.01 -6.18 21.95
CA HIS A 35 -2.85 -5.46 22.88
C HIS A 35 -3.95 -4.67 22.11
N GLU A 36 -4.49 -3.59 22.68
CA GLU A 36 -5.78 -3.01 22.29
C GLU A 36 -5.84 -2.48 20.84
N VAL A 37 -7.02 -2.52 20.23
CA VAL A 37 -7.33 -1.78 19.00
C VAL A 37 -8.21 -0.60 19.39
N GLU A 38 -7.76 0.61 19.08
CA GLU A 38 -8.46 1.85 19.39
C GLU A 38 -8.91 2.54 18.10
N ILE A 39 -10.22 2.74 17.94
CA ILE A 39 -10.75 3.57 16.86
C ILE A 39 -10.90 5.00 17.38
N ALA A 40 -10.04 5.89 16.90
CA ALA A 40 -10.06 7.30 17.22
C ALA A 40 -11.17 8.04 16.43
N PRO A 41 -11.69 9.15 16.96
CA PRO A 41 -12.47 10.09 16.17
C PRO A 41 -11.65 10.58 14.97
N SER A 42 -12.29 10.72 13.81
CA SER A 42 -11.64 11.32 12.63
C SER A 42 -11.28 12.78 12.90
N ALA A 43 -10.13 13.20 12.38
CA ALA A 43 -9.63 14.56 12.47
C ALA A 43 -8.81 14.90 11.21
N HIS A 44 -8.33 16.14 11.09
CA HIS A 44 -7.43 16.54 10.02
C HIS A 44 -6.16 15.66 10.03
N GLY A 45 -5.64 15.35 8.85
CA GLY A 45 -4.57 14.39 8.63
C GLY A 45 -5.08 12.95 8.59
N SER A 46 -4.18 12.00 8.82
CA SER A 46 -4.51 10.58 8.95
C SER A 46 -4.09 10.07 10.33
N THR A 47 -4.85 9.12 10.87
CA THR A 47 -4.50 8.43 12.10
C THR A 47 -4.22 6.96 11.80
N MET A 48 -2.95 6.58 11.92
CA MET A 48 -2.47 5.20 12.01
C MET A 48 -1.19 5.27 12.85
N ASN A 49 -1.18 4.68 14.05
CA ASN A 49 -0.01 4.64 14.92
C ASN A 49 -0.15 3.57 15.99
N ALA A 50 0.99 3.15 16.53
CA ALA A 50 1.07 2.19 17.61
C ALA A 50 1.85 2.70 18.83
N THR A 51 1.55 2.08 19.97
CA THR A 51 2.38 2.12 21.19
C THR A 51 2.81 0.70 21.55
N SER A 52 3.53 0.51 22.65
CA SER A 52 3.81 -0.84 23.19
C SER A 52 2.55 -1.64 23.56
N LYS A 53 1.35 -1.04 23.53
CA LYS A 53 0.10 -1.66 23.98
C LYS A 53 -1.10 -1.45 23.07
N ARG A 54 -0.99 -0.76 21.94
CA ARG A 54 -2.15 -0.60 21.07
C ARG A 54 -1.77 -0.26 19.65
N ILE A 55 -2.70 -0.57 18.74
CA ILE A 55 -2.79 0.02 17.41
C ILE A 55 -3.99 0.97 17.42
N LYS A 56 -3.81 2.19 16.93
CA LYS A 56 -4.87 3.20 16.83
C LYS A 56 -4.99 3.71 15.41
N PHE A 57 -6.22 3.78 14.93
CA PHE A 57 -6.55 4.37 13.63
C PHE A 57 -7.90 5.08 13.68
N ASP A 58 -8.21 5.88 12.67
CA ASP A 58 -9.55 6.44 12.46
C ASP A 58 -10.19 5.86 11.18
N THR A 59 -11.53 5.92 11.10
CA THR A 59 -12.27 5.38 9.94
C THR A 59 -11.98 6.16 8.65
N LYS A 60 -11.70 7.46 8.75
CA LYS A 60 -11.33 8.29 7.58
C LYS A 60 -10.03 7.84 6.93
N THR A 61 -9.08 7.32 7.71
CA THR A 61 -7.84 6.74 7.18
C THR A 61 -8.15 5.47 6.41
N ILE A 62 -9.10 4.65 6.86
CA ILE A 62 -9.57 3.48 6.10
C ILE A 62 -10.27 3.91 4.79
N ASP A 63 -11.11 4.95 4.85
CA ASP A 63 -11.76 5.53 3.67
C ASP A 63 -10.73 6.11 2.69
N PHE A 64 -9.62 6.68 3.19
CA PHE A 64 -8.51 7.15 2.38
C PHE A 64 -7.82 6.01 1.64
N PHE A 65 -7.53 4.89 2.32
CA PHE A 65 -6.99 3.69 1.66
C PHE A 65 -7.91 3.18 0.56
N TRP A 66 -9.22 3.17 0.81
CA TRP A 66 -10.22 2.76 -0.16
C TRP A 66 -10.23 3.70 -1.37
N LEU A 67 -10.45 5.00 -1.14
CA LEU A 67 -10.59 5.99 -2.20
C LEU A 67 -9.30 6.08 -3.04
N LEU A 68 -8.14 6.08 -2.38
CA LEU A 68 -6.86 6.08 -3.08
C LEU A 68 -6.58 4.77 -3.82
N GLY A 69 -6.98 3.61 -3.28
CA GLY A 69 -6.86 2.32 -3.96
C GLY A 69 -7.67 2.22 -5.25
N PHE A 70 -8.95 2.63 -5.21
CA PHE A 70 -9.79 2.70 -6.40
C PHE A 70 -9.27 3.74 -7.43
N SER A 71 -8.75 4.85 -6.94
CA SER A 71 -8.11 5.85 -7.81
C SER A 71 -6.82 5.31 -8.45
N ALA A 72 -5.98 4.64 -7.67
CA ALA A 72 -4.69 4.09 -8.08
C ALA A 72 -4.85 3.00 -9.13
N TRP A 73 -5.90 2.18 -9.07
CA TRP A 73 -6.22 1.19 -10.10
C TRP A 73 -6.36 1.81 -11.50
N ARG A 74 -6.92 3.02 -11.59
CA ARG A 74 -7.07 3.75 -12.86
C ARG A 74 -5.75 4.18 -13.49
N ALA A 75 -4.63 4.16 -12.74
CA ALA A 75 -3.31 4.39 -13.32
C ALA A 75 -2.96 3.39 -14.43
N ILE A 76 -3.54 2.17 -14.41
CA ILE A 76 -3.35 1.17 -15.47
C ILE A 76 -3.86 1.71 -16.80
N GLU A 77 -5.09 2.25 -16.83
CA GLU A 77 -5.70 2.80 -18.05
C GLU A 77 -4.93 4.00 -18.60
N VAL A 78 -4.33 4.80 -17.70
CA VAL A 78 -3.57 6.00 -18.08
C VAL A 78 -2.18 5.64 -18.61
N TYR A 79 -1.47 4.69 -17.99
CA TYR A 79 -0.02 4.52 -18.17
C TYR A 79 0.41 3.18 -18.76
N ALA A 80 -0.36 2.10 -18.60
CA ALA A 80 0.03 0.79 -19.12
C ALA A 80 0.16 0.75 -20.66
N PRO A 81 -0.68 1.45 -21.46
CA PRO A 81 -0.52 1.49 -22.92
C PRO A 81 0.83 2.09 -23.34
N ALA A 82 1.19 3.25 -22.76
CA ALA A 82 2.47 3.91 -23.05
C ALA A 82 3.66 3.09 -22.56
N LEU A 83 3.55 2.48 -21.38
CA LEU A 83 4.59 1.59 -20.85
C LEU A 83 4.83 0.38 -21.76
N THR A 84 3.75 -0.23 -22.26
CA THR A 84 3.82 -1.37 -23.20
C THR A 84 4.47 -0.94 -24.51
N LEU A 85 4.09 0.23 -25.04
CA LEU A 85 4.67 0.77 -26.27
C LEU A 85 6.16 1.10 -26.11
N ALA A 86 6.54 1.75 -25.01
CA ALA A 86 7.94 2.07 -24.71
C ALA A 86 8.78 0.78 -24.62
N THR A 87 8.28 -0.23 -23.91
CA THR A 87 8.96 -1.53 -23.77
C THR A 87 9.11 -2.25 -25.11
N ALA A 88 8.09 -2.23 -25.96
CA ALA A 88 8.09 -2.94 -27.23
C ALA A 88 8.92 -2.26 -28.34
N THR A 89 9.13 -0.94 -28.25
CA THR A 89 9.76 -0.15 -29.32
C THR A 89 11.07 0.49 -28.92
N GLY A 90 11.43 0.47 -27.64
CA GLY A 90 12.65 1.09 -27.11
C GLY A 90 12.64 2.62 -27.11
N ILE A 91 11.50 3.26 -27.38
CA ILE A 91 11.36 4.72 -27.23
C ILE A 91 11.27 5.10 -25.75
N THR A 92 11.51 6.38 -25.44
CA THR A 92 11.34 6.86 -24.06
C THR A 92 9.88 6.78 -23.63
N LEU A 93 9.66 6.59 -22.33
CA LEU A 93 8.32 6.58 -21.77
C LEU A 93 7.59 7.92 -22.01
N GLU A 94 8.28 9.05 -21.91
CA GLU A 94 7.72 10.36 -22.24
C GLU A 94 7.27 10.44 -23.71
N ALA A 95 8.05 9.90 -24.65
CA ALA A 95 7.64 9.85 -26.05
C ALA A 95 6.40 8.96 -26.24
N ALA A 96 6.37 7.79 -25.60
CA ALA A 96 5.22 6.89 -25.66
C ALA A 96 3.93 7.52 -25.08
N LEU A 97 4.04 8.26 -23.99
CA LEU A 97 2.91 8.98 -23.38
C LEU A 97 2.32 10.06 -24.31
N ASN A 98 3.11 10.60 -25.23
CA ASN A 98 2.66 11.65 -26.14
C ASN A 98 2.10 11.11 -27.49
N ILE A 99 2.08 9.78 -27.68
CA ILE A 99 1.52 9.14 -28.88
C ILE A 99 -0.01 9.00 -28.78
N ASP A 100 -0.52 8.70 -27.59
CA ASP A 100 -1.96 8.55 -27.34
C ASP A 100 -2.62 9.91 -27.07
N ASN A 101 -3.38 10.40 -28.06
CA ASN A 101 -4.10 11.66 -27.96
C ASN A 101 -5.30 11.61 -27.01
N GLU A 102 -5.84 10.43 -26.70
CA GLU A 102 -7.00 10.25 -25.81
C GLU A 102 -6.58 10.15 -24.34
N ARG A 103 -5.32 9.75 -24.07
CA ARG A 103 -4.73 9.67 -22.72
C ARG A 103 -4.95 10.92 -21.88
N GLY A 104 -4.98 12.10 -22.51
CA GLY A 104 -5.18 13.39 -21.83
C GLY A 104 -6.44 13.43 -20.97
N GLN A 105 -7.55 12.82 -21.42
CA GLN A 105 -8.78 12.74 -20.63
C GLN A 105 -8.61 11.80 -19.44
N PHE A 106 -8.06 10.60 -19.66
CA PHE A 106 -7.79 9.64 -18.59
C PHE A 106 -6.86 10.20 -17.52
N GLU A 107 -5.83 10.97 -17.91
CA GLU A 107 -4.93 11.60 -16.95
C GLU A 107 -5.62 12.71 -16.12
N GLN A 108 -6.52 13.49 -16.73
CA GLN A 108 -7.30 14.50 -16.01
C GLN A 108 -8.25 13.84 -14.99
N ASP A 109 -8.97 12.83 -15.44
CA ASP A 109 -9.87 11.99 -14.66
C ASP A 109 -9.13 11.35 -13.48
N TYR A 110 -7.95 10.79 -13.71
CA TYR A 110 -7.10 10.23 -12.67
C TYR A 110 -6.65 11.30 -11.66
N LYS A 111 -6.18 12.45 -12.12
CA LYS A 111 -5.77 13.57 -11.24
C LYS A 111 -6.91 14.06 -10.37
N HIS A 112 -8.13 14.13 -10.91
CA HIS A 112 -9.31 14.50 -10.14
C HIS A 112 -9.57 13.51 -8.99
N ARG A 113 -9.55 12.20 -9.28
CA ARG A 113 -9.73 11.15 -8.26
C ARG A 113 -8.66 11.19 -7.16
N ILE A 114 -7.39 11.35 -7.53
CA ILE A 114 -6.30 11.51 -6.56
C ILE A 114 -6.47 12.78 -5.72
N SER A 115 -6.90 13.88 -6.34
CA SER A 115 -7.19 15.13 -5.61
C SER A 115 -8.31 14.92 -4.59
N SER A 116 -9.41 14.26 -4.97
CA SER A 116 -10.51 13.93 -4.05
C SER A 116 -10.02 13.05 -2.88
N ALA A 117 -9.17 12.05 -3.16
CA ALA A 117 -8.54 11.24 -2.12
C ALA A 117 -7.70 12.10 -1.15
N LYS A 118 -6.81 12.96 -1.68
CA LYS A 118 -5.97 13.85 -0.87
C LYS A 118 -6.79 14.86 -0.06
N SER A 119 -7.97 15.27 -0.54
CA SER A 119 -8.89 16.13 0.22
C SER A 119 -9.35 15.50 1.54
N LEU A 120 -9.41 14.16 1.66
CA LEU A 120 -9.70 13.51 2.94
C LEU A 120 -8.68 13.85 4.02
N LEU A 121 -7.40 14.03 3.66
CA LEU A 121 -6.36 14.42 4.62
C LEU A 121 -6.58 15.84 5.16
N ASN A 122 -7.25 16.71 4.39
CA ASN A 122 -7.57 18.08 4.81
C ASN A 122 -8.96 18.19 5.45
N ALA A 123 -9.80 17.18 5.34
CA ALA A 123 -11.13 17.14 5.95
C ALA A 123 -11.08 16.59 7.39
N ALA A 124 -12.00 17.04 8.23
CA ALA A 124 -12.16 16.49 9.58
C ALA A 124 -12.92 15.15 9.55
N ALA A 125 -13.79 14.94 8.55
CA ALA A 125 -14.58 13.72 8.38
C ALA A 125 -14.85 13.41 6.90
N THR A 126 -15.12 12.13 6.59
CA THR A 126 -15.37 11.66 5.21
C THR A 126 -16.55 12.36 4.53
N PHE A 127 -17.62 12.68 5.27
CA PHE A 127 -18.82 13.33 4.71
C PHE A 127 -18.57 14.78 4.26
N GLU A 128 -17.44 15.39 4.63
CA GLU A 128 -17.09 16.76 4.24
C GLU A 128 -16.52 16.85 2.83
N ILE A 129 -16.20 15.72 2.19
CA ILE A 129 -15.75 15.68 0.80
C ILE A 129 -16.86 15.16 -0.13
N GLU A 130 -16.78 15.57 -1.39
CA GLU A 130 -17.57 14.96 -2.45
C GLU A 130 -16.90 13.64 -2.87
N TRP A 131 -17.60 12.54 -2.62
CA TRP A 131 -17.15 11.22 -3.05
C TRP A 131 -17.34 11.06 -4.56
N PRO A 132 -16.31 10.67 -5.33
CA PRO A 132 -16.44 10.50 -6.78
C PRO A 132 -17.55 9.49 -7.15
N GLU A 133 -18.45 9.88 -8.06
CA GLU A 133 -19.63 9.08 -8.42
C GLU A 133 -19.30 7.69 -8.99
N ASP A 134 -18.13 7.55 -9.61
CA ASP A 134 -17.67 6.32 -10.26
C ASP A 134 -16.87 5.40 -9.34
N ILE A 135 -16.66 5.78 -8.07
CA ILE A 135 -15.98 4.97 -7.07
C ILE A 135 -17.02 4.44 -6.08
N PRO A 136 -17.12 3.11 -5.86
CA PRO A 136 -18.06 2.56 -4.91
C PRO A 136 -17.76 3.05 -3.49
N GLN A 137 -18.79 3.17 -2.66
CA GLN A 137 -18.63 3.43 -1.23
C GLN A 137 -17.93 2.26 -0.53
N PRO A 138 -17.17 2.50 0.56
CA PRO A 138 -16.57 1.43 1.35
C PRO A 138 -17.61 0.40 1.81
N THR A 139 -17.29 -0.88 1.62
CA THR A 139 -18.14 -2.01 2.01
C THR A 139 -17.28 -3.11 2.61
N ALA A 140 -17.85 -3.90 3.52
CA ALA A 140 -17.21 -5.11 4.04
C ALA A 140 -17.52 -6.35 3.18
N ASP A 141 -18.50 -6.26 2.27
CA ASP A 141 -18.92 -7.36 1.42
C ASP A 141 -18.36 -7.20 0.01
N ARG A 142 -17.28 -7.94 -0.30
CA ARG A 142 -16.68 -8.02 -1.63
C ARG A 142 -17.70 -8.39 -2.71
N GLU A 143 -18.64 -9.26 -2.41
CA GLU A 143 -19.59 -9.77 -3.40
C GLU A 143 -20.70 -8.78 -3.73
N SER A 144 -20.87 -7.73 -2.91
CA SER A 144 -21.76 -6.60 -3.20
C SER A 144 -21.26 -5.69 -4.33
N LEU A 145 -19.98 -5.80 -4.72
CA LEU A 145 -19.38 -5.00 -5.79
C LEU A 145 -19.81 -5.49 -7.18
N SER A 146 -20.01 -4.52 -8.07
CA SER A 146 -20.71 -4.72 -9.35
C SER A 146 -19.92 -5.50 -10.40
N ASN A 147 -18.59 -5.38 -10.40
CA ASN A 147 -17.75 -5.92 -11.46
C ASN A 147 -16.43 -6.53 -10.94
N GLY A 148 -15.75 -7.28 -11.80
CA GLY A 148 -14.52 -7.99 -11.43
C GLY A 148 -13.33 -7.09 -11.11
N GLN A 149 -13.27 -5.88 -11.68
CA GLN A 149 -12.21 -4.92 -11.36
C GLN A 149 -12.41 -4.36 -9.95
N ASP A 150 -13.62 -3.93 -9.59
CA ASP A 150 -13.92 -3.43 -8.24
C ASP A 150 -13.57 -4.49 -7.19
N LYS A 151 -13.90 -5.76 -7.45
CA LYS A 151 -13.54 -6.89 -6.58
C LYS A 151 -12.03 -7.12 -6.49
N ALA A 152 -11.29 -6.89 -7.56
CA ALA A 152 -9.83 -6.97 -7.55
C ALA A 152 -9.23 -5.80 -6.73
N VAL A 153 -9.75 -4.58 -6.90
CA VAL A 153 -9.34 -3.41 -6.12
C VAL A 153 -9.66 -3.60 -4.64
N PHE A 154 -10.84 -4.12 -4.30
CA PHE A 154 -11.19 -4.48 -2.93
C PHE A 154 -10.12 -5.39 -2.30
N ASP A 155 -9.73 -6.46 -3.01
CA ASP A 155 -8.73 -7.39 -2.52
C ASP A 155 -7.37 -6.69 -2.31
N LEU A 156 -6.98 -5.78 -3.22
CA LEU A 156 -5.73 -5.02 -3.10
C LEU A 156 -5.77 -4.00 -1.95
N VAL A 157 -6.88 -3.30 -1.75
CA VAL A 157 -7.08 -2.37 -0.62
C VAL A 157 -7.03 -3.13 0.70
N ALA A 158 -7.67 -4.30 0.78
CA ALA A 158 -7.61 -5.15 1.97
C ALA A 158 -6.17 -5.62 2.26
N LEU A 159 -5.41 -6.01 1.24
CA LEU A 159 -3.99 -6.36 1.38
C LEU A 159 -3.14 -5.15 1.79
N ALA A 160 -3.40 -3.97 1.23
CA ALA A 160 -2.68 -2.75 1.57
C ALA A 160 -2.94 -2.30 3.03
N LEU A 161 -4.19 -2.37 3.47
CA LEU A 161 -4.57 -2.14 4.88
C LEU A 161 -3.93 -3.18 5.80
N ALA A 162 -3.92 -4.46 5.40
CA ALA A 162 -3.26 -5.50 6.17
C ALA A 162 -1.76 -5.25 6.31
N PHE A 163 -1.09 -4.77 5.26
CA PHE A 163 0.30 -4.34 5.32
C PHE A 163 0.51 -3.24 6.36
N ALA A 164 -0.28 -2.16 6.28
CA ALA A 164 -0.17 -1.03 7.22
C ALA A 164 -0.42 -1.47 8.68
N LEU A 165 -1.40 -2.34 8.92
CA LEU A 165 -1.68 -2.86 10.26
C LEU A 165 -0.59 -3.82 10.76
N LEU A 166 0.05 -4.60 9.88
CA LEU A 166 1.22 -5.41 10.24
C LEU A 166 2.43 -4.54 10.57
N HIS A 167 2.63 -3.44 9.84
CA HIS A 167 3.66 -2.45 10.15
C HIS A 167 3.45 -1.89 11.57
N GLU A 168 2.24 -1.41 11.88
CA GLU A 168 1.90 -0.93 13.23
C GLU A 168 2.03 -2.03 14.30
N PHE A 169 1.65 -3.26 13.96
CA PHE A 169 1.81 -4.38 14.88
C PHE A 169 3.28 -4.66 15.20
N LYS A 170 4.20 -4.44 14.25
CA LYS A 170 5.63 -4.58 14.49
C LYS A 170 6.16 -3.50 15.45
N HIS A 171 5.68 -2.26 15.36
CA HIS A 171 5.94 -1.25 16.38
C HIS A 171 5.48 -1.70 17.77
N VAL A 172 4.27 -2.26 17.89
CA VAL A 172 3.79 -2.82 19.17
C VAL A 172 4.77 -3.84 19.72
N GLN A 173 5.20 -4.79 18.89
CA GLN A 173 6.13 -5.85 19.29
C GLN A 173 7.47 -5.28 19.77
N ALA A 174 8.09 -4.39 18.98
CA ALA A 174 9.39 -3.81 19.32
C ALA A 174 9.32 -3.02 20.64
N ARG A 175 8.37 -2.10 20.74
CA ARG A 175 8.19 -1.23 21.91
C ARG A 175 7.76 -1.99 23.15
N ALA A 176 7.04 -3.11 23.01
CA ALA A 176 6.71 -3.99 24.13
C ALA A 176 7.95 -4.69 24.70
N VAL A 177 8.88 -5.13 23.84
CA VAL A 177 10.16 -5.72 24.28
C VAL A 177 11.00 -4.67 25.00
N GLU A 178 11.19 -3.50 24.40
CA GLU A 178 11.95 -2.40 25.01
C GLU A 178 11.38 -1.99 26.39
N ALA A 179 10.05 -1.94 26.50
CA ALA A 179 9.39 -1.63 27.77
C ALA A 179 9.58 -2.74 28.82
N ALA A 180 9.56 -4.01 28.41
CA ALA A 180 9.77 -5.14 29.32
C ALA A 180 11.21 -5.23 29.81
N GLU A 181 12.18 -4.91 28.95
CA GLU A 181 13.61 -4.92 29.26
C GLU A 181 14.10 -3.62 29.91
N GLN A 182 13.23 -2.61 30.00
CA GLN A 182 13.56 -1.27 30.51
C GLN A 182 14.73 -0.63 29.74
N THR A 183 14.74 -0.81 28.41
CA THR A 183 15.81 -0.34 27.54
C THR A 183 15.97 1.19 27.68
N PRO A 184 17.18 1.66 28.06
CA PRO A 184 17.50 3.09 28.11
C PRO A 184 17.24 3.77 26.77
N GLU A 185 16.83 5.04 26.78
CA GLU A 185 16.45 5.76 25.56
C GLU A 185 17.60 5.82 24.54
N ASP A 186 18.83 6.04 24.99
CA ASP A 186 20.04 6.07 24.15
C ASP A 186 20.38 4.69 23.52
N ASP A 187 19.87 3.60 24.08
CA ASP A 187 20.08 2.22 23.61
C ASP A 187 18.91 1.71 22.73
N ARG A 188 17.83 2.49 22.59
CA ARG A 188 16.69 2.11 21.74
C ARG A 188 17.07 2.20 20.28
N GLN A 189 16.37 1.41 19.46
CA GLN A 189 16.52 1.51 18.02
C GLN A 189 16.11 2.92 17.56
N ALA A 190 16.92 3.52 16.68
CA ALA A 190 16.59 4.82 16.11
C ALA A 190 15.25 4.74 15.35
N ALA A 191 14.39 5.75 15.49
CA ALA A 191 13.03 5.73 14.94
C ALA A 191 13.01 5.46 13.43
N ALA A 192 13.91 6.10 12.66
CA ALA A 192 14.02 5.84 11.23
C ALA A 192 14.42 4.39 10.89
N GLU A 193 15.24 3.74 11.73
CA GLU A 193 15.59 2.33 11.58
C GLU A 193 14.43 1.40 11.99
N GLU A 194 13.66 1.77 13.02
CA GLU A 194 12.45 1.07 13.45
C GLU A 194 11.43 1.03 12.30
N GLU A 195 11.18 2.16 11.62
CA GLU A 195 10.28 2.27 10.46
C GLU A 195 10.70 1.32 9.31
N MET A 196 12.00 1.32 8.94
CA MET A 196 12.52 0.42 7.90
C MET A 196 12.39 -1.06 8.29
N ALA A 197 12.63 -1.37 9.57
CA ALA A 197 12.47 -2.71 10.10
C ALA A 197 10.99 -3.15 10.10
N CYS A 198 10.06 -2.23 10.37
CA CYS A 198 8.63 -2.47 10.31
C CYS A 198 8.14 -2.74 8.89
N ASP A 199 8.55 -1.93 7.91
CA ASP A 199 8.24 -2.13 6.48
C ASP A 199 8.76 -3.50 5.98
N THR A 200 10.03 -3.79 6.28
CA THR A 200 10.66 -5.05 5.88
C THR A 200 9.99 -6.26 6.54
N TRP A 201 9.66 -6.15 7.84
CA TRP A 201 8.98 -7.22 8.56
C TRP A 201 7.58 -7.46 8.01
N ALA A 202 6.78 -6.41 7.81
CA ALA A 202 5.41 -6.52 7.31
C ALA A 202 5.38 -7.17 5.92
N ARG A 203 6.29 -6.73 5.03
CA ARG A 203 6.49 -7.33 3.70
C ARG A 203 6.83 -8.82 3.80
N ASN A 204 7.83 -9.17 4.61
CA ASN A 204 8.26 -10.55 4.78
C ASN A 204 7.15 -11.41 5.40
N PHE A 205 6.40 -10.85 6.36
CA PHE A 205 5.28 -11.53 7.01
C PHE A 205 4.19 -11.87 5.99
N MET A 206 3.90 -10.95 5.07
CA MET A 206 2.97 -11.15 3.98
C MET A 206 3.46 -12.10 2.91
N THR A 207 4.76 -12.35 2.77
CA THR A 207 5.31 -13.12 1.64
C THR A 207 5.90 -14.48 2.04
N THR A 208 6.09 -14.71 3.33
CA THR A 208 6.55 -16.01 3.86
C THR A 208 5.42 -17.03 3.89
N GLY A 209 5.69 -18.26 3.42
CA GLY A 209 4.74 -19.38 3.42
C GLY A 209 3.82 -19.43 2.20
N ILE A 210 4.03 -18.54 1.21
CA ILE A 210 3.25 -18.51 -0.03
C ILE A 210 3.21 -19.87 -0.72
N ASP A 211 4.29 -20.65 -0.69
CA ASP A 211 4.36 -21.98 -1.28
C ASP A 211 3.34 -22.96 -0.67
N ALA A 212 3.21 -22.96 0.65
CA ALA A 212 2.23 -23.79 1.35
C ALA A 212 0.78 -23.36 1.05
N TYR A 213 0.52 -22.05 0.98
CA TYR A 213 -0.79 -21.54 0.58
C TYR A 213 -1.12 -21.92 -0.87
N ALA A 214 -0.18 -21.71 -1.78
CA ALA A 214 -0.34 -21.97 -3.20
C ALA A 214 -0.65 -23.45 -3.46
N GLN A 215 0.09 -24.37 -2.84
CA GLN A 215 -0.13 -25.81 -2.95
C GLN A 215 -1.51 -26.25 -2.42
N SER A 216 -1.97 -25.65 -1.32
CA SER A 216 -3.25 -26.04 -0.69
C SER A 216 -4.50 -25.49 -1.38
N HIS A 217 -4.34 -24.53 -2.29
CA HIS A 217 -5.44 -23.83 -2.97
C HIS A 217 -5.34 -23.87 -4.50
N ASP A 218 -4.59 -24.84 -5.05
CA ASP A 218 -4.42 -25.04 -6.50
C ASP A 218 -3.97 -23.76 -7.24
N HIS A 219 -3.01 -23.04 -6.64
CA HIS A 219 -2.36 -21.89 -7.21
C HIS A 219 -0.86 -22.13 -7.39
N THR A 220 -0.24 -21.34 -8.27
CA THR A 220 1.23 -21.27 -8.35
C THR A 220 1.77 -20.27 -7.33
N TYR A 221 3.01 -20.48 -6.88
CA TYR A 221 3.71 -19.51 -6.02
C TYR A 221 3.66 -18.09 -6.61
N GLY A 222 3.97 -17.96 -7.91
CA GLY A 222 3.99 -16.66 -8.60
C GLY A 222 2.65 -15.96 -8.65
N GLN A 223 1.52 -16.68 -8.76
CA GLN A 223 0.18 -16.06 -8.73
C GLN A 223 -0.13 -15.42 -7.38
N VAL A 224 0.22 -16.11 -6.30
CA VAL A 224 -0.01 -15.63 -4.93
C VAL A 224 0.96 -14.50 -4.59
N GLU A 225 2.26 -14.66 -4.89
CA GLU A 225 3.27 -13.63 -4.68
C GLU A 225 2.95 -12.35 -5.46
N GLN A 226 2.54 -12.46 -6.73
CA GLN A 226 2.12 -11.31 -7.53
C GLN A 226 0.98 -10.55 -6.86
N LYS A 227 -0.08 -11.24 -6.41
CA LYS A 227 -1.22 -10.57 -5.76
C LYS A 227 -0.80 -9.83 -4.49
N ARG A 228 0.04 -10.45 -3.65
CA ARG A 228 0.51 -9.82 -2.40
C ARG A 228 1.46 -8.67 -2.66
N ALA A 229 2.40 -8.83 -3.59
CA ALA A 229 3.31 -7.77 -4.00
C ALA A 229 2.54 -6.55 -4.56
N MET A 230 1.47 -6.76 -5.33
CA MET A 230 0.60 -5.68 -5.79
C MET A 230 -0.10 -4.94 -4.63
N GLY A 231 -0.60 -5.67 -3.62
CA GLY A 231 -1.16 -5.06 -2.41
C GLY A 231 -0.14 -4.23 -1.62
N ILE A 232 1.09 -4.72 -1.51
CA ILE A 232 2.20 -4.03 -0.83
C ILE A 232 2.63 -2.78 -1.62
N ALA A 233 2.73 -2.86 -2.95
CA ALA A 233 3.01 -1.69 -3.78
C ALA A 233 1.92 -0.62 -3.69
N LEU A 234 0.65 -1.04 -3.59
CA LEU A 234 -0.45 -0.12 -3.32
C LEU A 234 -0.29 0.54 -1.94
N ALA A 235 0.03 -0.22 -0.89
CA ALA A 235 0.31 0.32 0.44
C ALA A 235 1.44 1.36 0.40
N ALA A 236 2.52 1.09 -0.33
CA ALA A 236 3.66 1.99 -0.46
C ALA A 236 3.25 3.36 -1.05
N VAL A 237 2.43 3.36 -2.11
CA VAL A 237 1.90 4.60 -2.71
C VAL A 237 0.92 5.32 -1.79
N ILE A 238 0.10 4.57 -1.06
CA ILE A 238 -0.82 5.15 -0.08
C ILE A 238 -0.02 5.85 1.04
N ILE A 239 1.00 5.19 1.58
CA ILE A 239 1.90 5.77 2.58
C ILE A 239 2.57 7.03 2.01
N HIS A 240 3.15 6.97 0.81
CA HIS A 240 3.72 8.15 0.14
C HIS A 240 2.72 9.32 0.03
N ALA A 241 1.46 9.03 -0.30
CA ALA A 241 0.42 10.06 -0.42
C ALA A 241 -0.03 10.62 0.94
N MET A 242 0.10 9.86 2.03
CA MET A 242 -0.14 10.31 3.40
C MET A 242 1.03 11.13 3.96
N THR A 243 2.26 10.82 3.54
CA THR A 243 3.46 11.51 4.00
C THR A 243 3.51 12.95 3.46
N PRO A 244 3.60 13.98 4.31
CA PRO A 244 3.79 15.35 3.87
C PRO A 244 5.08 15.53 3.06
N LEU A 245 5.06 16.41 2.06
CA LEU A 245 6.18 16.62 1.12
C LEU A 245 7.53 16.92 1.82
N HIS A 246 7.52 17.66 2.93
CA HIS A 246 8.74 17.97 3.66
C HIS A 246 9.40 16.75 4.32
N ALA A 247 8.62 15.70 4.60
CA ALA A 247 9.09 14.45 5.19
C ALA A 247 9.51 13.42 4.12
N HIS A 248 9.32 13.70 2.83
CA HIS A 248 9.74 12.79 1.74
C HIS A 248 11.26 12.60 1.71
N TRP A 249 12.02 13.62 2.10
CA TRP A 249 13.48 13.59 2.16
C TRP A 249 14.04 12.93 3.44
N GLY A 250 13.16 12.45 4.31
CA GLY A 250 13.51 11.88 5.60
C GLY A 250 13.69 12.92 6.71
N SER A 251 13.77 12.41 7.93
CA SER A 251 14.04 13.13 9.18
C SER A 251 14.73 12.16 10.16
N ASP A 252 15.04 12.63 11.36
CA ASP A 252 15.52 11.76 12.44
C ASP A 252 14.51 10.65 12.80
N ASP A 253 13.22 10.94 12.59
CA ASP A 253 12.11 10.04 12.91
C ASP A 253 11.70 9.13 11.74
N TYR A 254 11.92 9.56 10.49
CA TYR A 254 11.45 8.83 9.31
C TYR A 254 12.54 8.72 8.24
N PRO A 255 12.77 7.53 7.67
CA PRO A 255 13.66 7.38 6.52
C PRO A 255 13.08 8.10 5.29
N PRO A 256 13.90 8.45 4.30
CA PRO A 256 13.41 8.96 3.01
C PRO A 256 12.35 8.04 2.40
N ILE A 257 11.28 8.62 1.86
CA ILE A 257 10.14 7.84 1.36
C ILE A 257 10.56 6.92 0.18
N GLY A 258 11.54 7.36 -0.62
CA GLY A 258 12.13 6.54 -1.69
C GLY A 258 12.78 5.25 -1.17
N ASP A 259 13.49 5.31 -0.04
CA ASP A 259 14.12 4.13 0.57
C ASP A 259 13.06 3.15 1.11
N ARG A 260 11.98 3.67 1.70
CA ARG A 260 10.83 2.85 2.13
C ARG A 260 10.17 2.15 0.95
N LEU A 261 9.93 2.88 -0.15
CA LEU A 261 9.34 2.34 -1.37
C LEU A 261 10.20 1.20 -1.95
N GLU A 262 11.52 1.37 -2.01
CA GLU A 262 12.45 0.31 -2.43
C GLU A 262 12.37 -0.91 -1.50
N ALA A 263 12.34 -0.71 -0.18
CA ALA A 263 12.21 -1.82 0.76
C ALA A 263 10.88 -2.59 0.63
N MET A 264 9.80 -1.92 0.25
CA MET A 264 8.48 -2.54 0.05
C MET A 264 8.34 -3.23 -1.32
N ILE A 265 8.92 -2.63 -2.38
CA ILE A 265 8.66 -2.97 -3.78
C ILE A 265 9.84 -3.71 -4.43
N GLY A 266 11.08 -3.36 -4.09
CA GLY A 266 12.29 -3.89 -4.72
C GLY A 266 12.50 -5.38 -4.45
N GLY A 267 13.17 -6.12 -5.35
CA GLY A 267 13.67 -7.47 -5.04
C GLY A 267 12.69 -8.65 -5.10
N TYR A 268 11.44 -8.50 -5.58
CA TYR A 268 10.60 -9.66 -5.90
C TYR A 268 11.18 -10.47 -7.07
N ASN A 269 11.10 -11.79 -7.01
CA ASN A 269 11.56 -12.70 -8.06
C ASN A 269 10.39 -13.15 -8.97
N LEU A 270 9.64 -12.17 -9.48
CA LEU A 270 8.52 -12.40 -10.39
C LEU A 270 8.98 -12.25 -11.85
N PRO A 271 8.40 -13.01 -12.80
CA PRO A 271 8.69 -12.85 -14.22
C PRO A 271 8.50 -11.39 -14.67
N ASP A 272 9.34 -10.91 -15.57
CA ASP A 272 9.34 -9.53 -16.05
C ASP A 272 7.98 -9.06 -16.63
N ALA A 273 7.18 -9.99 -17.16
CA ALA A 273 5.83 -9.74 -17.68
C ALA A 273 4.71 -9.86 -16.62
N SER A 274 5.05 -10.06 -15.35
CA SER A 274 4.10 -10.16 -14.24
C SER A 274 3.23 -8.90 -14.14
N ALA A 275 1.95 -9.08 -13.81
CA ALA A 275 1.03 -7.96 -13.62
C ALA A 275 1.46 -7.05 -12.46
N PHE A 276 2.26 -7.58 -11.52
CA PHE A 276 2.89 -6.78 -10.48
C PHE A 276 3.78 -5.68 -11.05
N TRP A 277 4.68 -6.02 -11.99
CA TRP A 277 5.60 -5.02 -12.54
C TRP A 277 4.86 -3.96 -13.37
N VAL A 278 3.84 -4.36 -14.14
CA VAL A 278 3.00 -3.41 -14.89
C VAL A 278 2.27 -2.46 -13.94
N PHE A 279 1.58 -3.02 -12.95
CA PHE A 279 0.80 -2.24 -11.99
C PHE A 279 1.70 -1.28 -11.20
N THR A 280 2.79 -1.78 -10.64
CA THR A 280 3.78 -0.98 -9.90
C THR A 280 4.40 0.10 -10.77
N ALA A 281 4.76 -0.19 -12.03
CA ALA A 281 5.28 0.83 -12.93
C ALA A 281 4.25 1.95 -13.15
N CYS A 282 2.98 1.60 -13.40
CA CYS A 282 1.91 2.60 -13.56
C CYS A 282 1.76 3.49 -12.32
N LEU A 283 1.83 2.89 -11.14
CA LEU A 283 1.80 3.61 -9.86
C LEU A 283 2.97 4.59 -9.71
N LEU A 284 4.21 4.14 -9.95
CA LEU A 284 5.41 4.97 -9.84
C LEU A 284 5.44 6.08 -10.89
N ILE A 285 5.01 5.79 -12.13
CA ILE A 285 4.83 6.79 -13.19
C ILE A 285 3.87 7.89 -12.73
N ALA A 286 2.75 7.50 -12.10
CA ALA A 286 1.79 8.45 -11.59
C ALA A 286 2.38 9.36 -10.51
N LEU A 287 3.20 8.82 -9.59
CA LEU A 287 3.93 9.61 -8.60
C LEU A 287 4.88 10.61 -9.25
N MET A 288 5.75 10.13 -10.16
CA MET A 288 6.70 10.99 -10.87
C MET A 288 6.03 12.14 -11.62
N ARG A 289 4.87 11.87 -12.24
CA ARG A 289 4.11 12.90 -12.96
C ARG A 289 3.40 13.88 -12.02
N GLN A 290 2.98 13.45 -10.83
CA GLN A 290 2.48 14.36 -9.80
C GLN A 290 3.57 15.32 -9.31
N ASP A 291 4.82 14.87 -9.26
CA ASP A 291 5.99 15.70 -8.97
C ASP A 291 6.43 16.59 -10.14
N GLY A 292 5.77 16.49 -11.31
CA GLY A 292 6.14 17.23 -12.52
C GLY A 292 7.44 16.77 -13.17
N ARG A 293 7.91 15.55 -12.85
CA ARG A 293 9.15 15.00 -13.42
C ARG A 293 8.91 14.52 -14.85
N ARG A 294 9.93 14.70 -15.70
CA ARG A 294 9.96 14.14 -17.05
C ARG A 294 10.35 12.67 -17.01
N LEU A 295 9.77 11.87 -17.90
CA LEU A 295 9.97 10.42 -17.94
C LEU A 295 10.80 10.00 -19.15
N ASP A 296 11.98 10.59 -19.31
CA ASP A 296 12.88 10.32 -20.45
C ASP A 296 13.65 8.99 -20.29
N TYR A 297 13.00 7.96 -19.73
CA TYR A 297 13.56 6.63 -19.46
C TYR A 297 13.23 5.66 -20.59
N THR A 298 14.15 4.74 -20.87
CA THR A 298 13.95 3.57 -21.73
C THR A 298 14.07 2.30 -20.90
N GLY A 299 13.43 1.21 -21.31
CA GLY A 299 13.54 -0.07 -20.65
C GLY A 299 13.12 -1.21 -21.57
N SER A 300 13.73 -2.38 -21.37
CA SER A 300 13.46 -3.62 -22.09
C SER A 300 12.40 -4.49 -21.42
N SER A 301 12.04 -4.18 -20.17
CA SER A 301 10.96 -4.84 -19.44
C SER A 301 10.26 -3.92 -18.44
N PHE A 302 9.07 -4.31 -18.00
CA PHE A 302 8.33 -3.59 -16.95
C PHE A 302 9.09 -3.54 -15.63
N ARG A 303 9.80 -4.63 -15.29
CA ARG A 303 10.67 -4.69 -14.13
C ARG A 303 11.78 -3.64 -14.21
N GLU A 304 12.43 -3.50 -15.37
CA GLU A 304 13.48 -2.49 -15.57
C GLU A 304 12.97 -1.06 -15.39
N PHE A 305 11.76 -0.76 -15.89
CA PHE A 305 11.10 0.51 -15.62
C PHE A 305 10.85 0.72 -14.13
N VAL A 306 10.32 -0.27 -13.41
CA VAL A 306 10.11 -0.16 -11.95
C VAL A 306 11.42 0.13 -11.22
N MET A 307 12.49 -0.61 -11.50
CA MET A 307 13.78 -0.43 -10.84
C MET A 307 14.39 0.95 -11.14
N THR A 308 14.27 1.43 -12.38
CA THR A 308 14.69 2.78 -12.76
C THR A 308 13.89 3.84 -12.00
N LEU A 309 12.56 3.71 -11.96
CA LEU A 309 11.69 4.67 -11.28
C LEU A 309 11.91 4.68 -9.76
N LEU A 310 12.16 3.53 -9.13
CA LEU A 310 12.50 3.47 -7.70
C LEU A 310 13.85 4.15 -7.41
N ALA A 311 14.85 3.93 -8.27
CA ALA A 311 16.16 4.58 -8.12
C ALA A 311 16.06 6.11 -8.20
N GLU A 312 15.17 6.65 -9.04
CA GLU A 312 14.94 8.09 -9.20
C GLU A 312 14.12 8.72 -8.06
N LEU A 313 13.43 7.91 -7.23
CA LEU A 313 12.71 8.40 -6.05
C LEU A 313 13.61 8.55 -4.81
N ARG A 314 14.85 8.03 -4.87
CA ARG A 314 15.85 8.13 -3.81
C ARG A 314 16.73 9.36 -4.02
#